data_AF-A0A3D3ZKZ9-F1
#
_entry.id   AF-A0A3D3ZKZ9-F1
#
_cell.length_a   1.000
_cell.length_b   1.000
_cell.length_c   1.000
_cell.angle_alpha   90.00
_cell.angle_beta   90.00
_cell.angle_gamma   90.00
#
_symmetry.space_group_name_H-M   'P 1'
#
loop_
_entity.id
_entity.type
_entity.pdbx_description
1 polymer ?
#
loop_
_entity_poly.entity_id
_entity_poly.type
_entity_poly.pdbx_seq_one_letter_code
_entity_poly.pdbx_strand_id
1 'polypeptide(L)'
;YSHDGRALVEDLTGWAQPPAVKKSGSFVSLAQMYKQIDACVGQLGLATLAVSTKALESGSSSDDSTYTNLENQLTSISTQRDALAAQMIALLENAEFNGQPFSNQQARQLISQGQALLNSVNTMT
;
A
#
# COMPACT_ATOMS: atom_id res chain seq x y z
N TYR A 1 -4.74 18.43 7.36
CA TYR A 1 -3.86 17.86 6.33
C TYR A 1 -3.30 16.60 6.95
N SER A 2 -3.65 15.40 6.45
CA SER A 2 -2.89 14.19 6.79
C SER A 2 -1.60 14.23 5.99
N HIS A 3 -0.52 13.73 6.57
CA HIS A 3 0.73 13.63 5.86
C HIS A 3 0.65 12.50 4.83
N ASP A 4 1.07 12.78 3.60
CA ASP A 4 1.32 11.75 2.59
C ASP A 4 2.78 11.31 2.70
N GLY A 5 2.99 10.04 3.02
CA GLY A 5 4.32 9.46 3.25
C GLY A 5 4.49 8.85 4.65
N ARG A 6 5.66 8.28 4.92
CA ARG A 6 5.99 7.63 6.20
C ARG A 6 7.29 8.17 6.78
N ALA A 7 7.44 8.20 8.10
CA ALA A 7 8.75 8.46 8.68
C ALA A 7 9.73 7.31 8.39
N LEU A 8 10.97 7.68 8.09
CA LEU A 8 12.11 6.77 7.98
C LEU A 8 12.78 6.68 9.34
N VAL A 9 12.24 5.84 10.21
CA VAL A 9 12.71 5.68 11.58
C VAL A 9 13.88 4.70 11.69
N GLU A 10 14.18 3.97 10.61
CA GLU A 10 15.26 2.98 10.52
C GLU A 10 16.64 3.57 10.85
N ASP A 11 16.87 4.82 10.48
CA ASP A 11 18.14 5.53 10.73
C ASP A 11 18.14 6.34 12.04
N LEU A 12 17.00 6.37 12.75
CA LEU A 12 16.84 7.12 13.99
C LEU A 12 17.13 6.23 15.20
N THR A 13 17.74 6.80 16.25
CA THR A 13 18.06 6.07 17.49
C THR A 13 17.71 6.86 18.74
N GLY A 14 17.51 6.14 19.85
CA GLY A 14 17.36 6.73 21.18
C GLY A 14 16.18 7.69 21.31
N TRP A 15 16.49 8.97 21.53
CA TRP A 15 15.52 10.06 21.72
C TRP A 15 14.90 10.52 20.39
N ALA A 16 15.55 10.25 19.26
CA ALA A 16 15.06 10.63 17.94
C ALA A 16 13.86 9.77 17.47
N GLN A 17 13.57 8.66 18.16
CA GLN A 17 12.38 7.84 17.92
C GLN A 17 11.30 8.09 18.99
N PRO A 18 10.06 8.43 18.58
CA PRO A 18 8.94 8.55 19.50
C PRO A 18 8.74 7.26 20.33
N PRO A 19 8.40 7.36 21.64
CA PRO A 19 8.18 6.18 22.48
C PRO A 19 7.13 5.20 21.94
N ALA A 20 6.08 5.70 21.28
CA ALA A 20 5.04 4.86 20.70
C ALA A 20 5.53 4.09 19.46
N VAL A 21 6.33 4.71 18.59
CA VAL A 21 7.04 4.02 17.49
C VAL A 21 7.87 2.86 18.03
N LYS A 22 8.65 3.08 19.10
CA LYS A 22 9.47 2.02 19.73
C LYS A 22 8.65 0.87 20.30
N LYS A 23 7.42 1.14 20.77
CA LYS A 23 6.50 0.12 21.30
C LYS A 23 5.79 -0.67 20.19
N SER A 24 5.64 -0.08 19.00
CA SER A 24 5.09 -0.72 17.81
C SER A 24 6.16 -1.58 17.13
N GLY A 25 6.36 -2.81 17.60
CA GLY A 25 7.44 -3.70 17.10
C GLY A 25 7.41 -3.99 15.58
N SER A 26 6.24 -3.89 14.95
CA SER A 26 6.06 -4.04 13.49
C SER A 26 5.99 -2.71 12.73
N PHE A 27 6.40 -1.58 13.32
CA PHE A 27 6.28 -0.27 12.70
C PHE A 27 6.97 -0.18 11.33
N VAL A 28 8.24 -0.56 11.28
CA VAL A 28 9.04 -0.51 10.04
C VAL A 28 8.42 -1.38 8.95
N SER A 29 8.02 -2.61 9.28
CA SER A 29 7.41 -3.53 8.30
C SER A 29 6.06 -3.02 7.78
N LEU A 30 5.21 -2.45 8.65
CA LEU A 30 3.95 -1.85 8.23
C LEU A 30 4.19 -0.66 7.30
N ALA A 31 5.13 0.20 7.67
CA ALA A 31 5.48 1.39 6.92
C ALA A 31 6.11 1.02 5.55
N GLN A 32 6.94 -0.02 5.49
CA GLN A 32 7.46 -0.56 4.23
C GLN A 32 6.34 -1.08 3.33
N MET A 33 5.38 -1.83 3.86
CA MET A 33 4.23 -2.31 3.07
C MET A 33 3.37 -1.14 2.56
N TYR A 34 3.05 -0.16 3.42
CA TYR A 34 2.36 1.06 3.01
C TYR A 34 3.06 1.73 1.82
N LYS A 35 4.38 1.90 1.90
CA LYS A 35 5.17 2.44 0.78
C LYS A 35 5.06 1.60 -0.50
N GLN A 36 5.04 0.27 -0.40
CA GLN A 36 4.95 -0.60 -1.59
C GLN A 36 3.59 -0.52 -2.30
N ILE A 37 2.51 -0.28 -1.56
CA ILE A 37 1.16 -0.22 -2.12
C ILE A 37 0.73 1.19 -2.54
N ASP A 38 1.29 2.23 -1.90
CA ASP A 38 0.79 3.61 -2.04
C ASP A 38 1.70 4.51 -2.89
N ALA A 39 3.02 4.25 -2.91
CA ALA A 39 3.92 5.05 -3.73
C ALA A 39 3.69 4.77 -5.23
N CYS A 40 3.73 5.82 -6.07
CA CYS A 40 3.55 5.69 -7.52
C CYS A 40 4.53 4.70 -8.16
N VAL A 41 5.76 4.62 -7.64
CA VAL A 41 6.82 3.69 -8.08
C VAL A 41 7.06 2.55 -7.09
N GLY A 42 6.12 2.33 -6.17
CA GLY A 42 6.07 1.11 -5.36
C GLY A 42 5.68 -0.10 -6.20
N GLN A 43 5.78 -1.29 -5.62
CA GLN A 43 5.43 -2.54 -6.32
C GLN A 43 4.02 -2.53 -6.91
N LEU A 44 3.01 -2.01 -6.20
CA LEU A 44 1.65 -1.99 -6.71
C LEU A 44 1.52 -1.04 -7.90
N GLY A 45 2.08 0.16 -7.81
CA GLY A 45 2.03 1.16 -8.88
C GLY A 45 2.70 0.67 -10.18
N LEU A 46 3.84 -0.01 -10.07
CA LEU A 46 4.51 -0.59 -11.23
C LEU A 46 3.74 -1.78 -11.81
N ALA A 47 3.16 -2.64 -10.96
CA ALA A 47 2.37 -3.78 -11.41
C ALA A 47 1.08 -3.35 -12.12
N THR A 48 0.35 -2.37 -11.58
CA THR A 48 -0.87 -1.85 -12.20
C THR A 48 -0.57 -1.08 -13.48
N LEU A 49 0.56 -0.38 -13.57
CA LEU A 49 1.01 0.26 -14.80
C LEU A 49 1.25 -0.77 -15.93
N ALA A 50 1.89 -1.90 -15.60
CA ALA A 50 2.10 -2.98 -16.58
C ALA A 50 0.77 -3.59 -17.07
N VAL A 51 -0.19 -3.80 -16.15
CA VAL A 51 -1.54 -4.28 -16.49
C VAL A 51 -2.28 -3.27 -17.38
N SER A 52 -2.26 -1.98 -17.04
CA SER A 52 -2.94 -0.94 -17.83
C SER A 52 -2.33 -0.82 -19.23
N THR A 53 -1.01 -0.94 -19.35
CA THR A 53 -0.32 -0.98 -20.66
C THR A 53 -0.82 -2.16 -21.50
N LYS A 54 -0.89 -3.35 -20.90
CA LYS A 54 -1.43 -4.54 -21.58
C LYS A 54 -2.90 -4.37 -21.97
N ALA A 55 -3.71 -3.74 -21.11
CA ALA A 55 -5.11 -3.46 -21.40
C ALA A 55 -5.22 -2.60 -22.67
N LEU A 56 -4.45 -1.51 -22.75
CA LEU A 56 -4.43 -0.62 -23.92
C LEU A 56 -4.00 -1.33 -25.21
N GLU A 57 -3.09 -2.31 -25.11
CA GLU A 57 -2.63 -3.11 -26.26
C GLU A 57 -3.63 -4.21 -26.68
N SER A 58 -4.62 -4.54 -25.84
CA SER A 58 -5.49 -5.69 -26.05
C SER A 58 -6.66 -5.45 -27.01
N GLY A 59 -7.04 -4.19 -27.22
CA GLY A 59 -8.22 -3.82 -28.01
C GLY A 59 -8.02 -3.90 -29.53
N SER A 60 -9.12 -4.03 -30.25
CA SER A 60 -9.19 -3.88 -31.71
C SER A 60 -10.41 -3.03 -32.09
N SER A 61 -10.53 -2.63 -33.35
CA SER A 61 -11.69 -1.86 -33.83
C SER A 61 -13.04 -2.59 -33.69
N SER A 62 -13.03 -3.90 -33.44
CA SER A 62 -14.23 -4.74 -33.35
C SER A 62 -14.44 -5.42 -31.99
N ASP A 63 -13.47 -5.37 -31.09
CA ASP A 63 -13.54 -5.99 -29.76
C ASP A 63 -12.61 -5.28 -28.78
N ASP A 64 -13.18 -4.79 -27.68
CA ASP A 64 -12.48 -4.08 -26.60
C ASP A 64 -12.84 -4.65 -25.20
N SER A 65 -13.31 -5.91 -25.19
CA SER A 65 -13.77 -6.58 -23.97
C SER A 65 -12.66 -6.82 -22.96
N THR A 66 -11.44 -7.13 -23.42
CA THR A 66 -10.26 -7.34 -22.57
C THR A 66 -9.83 -6.04 -21.88
N TYR A 67 -9.76 -4.93 -22.60
CA TYR A 67 -9.50 -3.60 -22.04
C TYR A 67 -10.51 -3.27 -20.94
N THR A 68 -11.80 -3.37 -21.26
CA THR A 68 -12.88 -3.06 -20.32
C THR A 68 -12.80 -3.93 -19.06
N ASN A 69 -12.47 -5.21 -19.20
CA ASN A 69 -12.32 -6.13 -18.06
C ASN A 69 -11.15 -5.72 -17.15
N LEU A 70 -9.96 -5.51 -17.73
CA LEU A 70 -8.77 -5.15 -16.95
C LEU A 70 -8.92 -3.79 -16.26
N GLU A 71 -9.52 -2.78 -16.91
CA GLU A 71 -9.76 -1.47 -16.29
C GLU A 71 -10.76 -1.54 -15.12
N ASN A 72 -11.80 -2.38 -15.22
CA ASN A 72 -12.70 -2.64 -14.10
C ASN A 72 -11.97 -3.30 -12.92
N GLN A 73 -11.08 -4.25 -13.18
CA GLN A 73 -10.25 -4.86 -12.14
C GLN A 73 -9.30 -3.83 -11.52
N LEU A 74 -8.63 -3.00 -12.31
CA LEU A 74 -7.74 -1.93 -11.82
C LEU A 74 -8.47 -0.88 -10.97
N THR A 75 -9.73 -0.58 -11.31
CA THR A 75 -10.61 0.27 -10.48
C THR A 75 -10.87 -0.36 -9.11
N SER A 76 -11.13 -1.67 -9.07
CA SER A 76 -11.29 -2.41 -7.80
C SER A 76 -10.01 -2.42 -6.98
N ILE A 77 -8.86 -2.65 -7.62
CA ILE A 77 -7.54 -2.61 -6.97
C ILE A 77 -7.27 -1.23 -6.37
N SER A 78 -7.59 -0.15 -7.09
CA SER A 78 -7.41 1.22 -6.58
C SER A 78 -8.26 1.47 -5.34
N THR A 79 -9.53 1.02 -5.34
CA THR A 79 -10.42 1.14 -4.18
C THR A 79 -9.89 0.37 -2.96
N GLN A 80 -9.40 -0.85 -3.18
CA GLN A 80 -8.83 -1.67 -2.11
C GLN A 80 -7.52 -1.08 -1.57
N ARG A 81 -6.65 -0.58 -2.45
CA ARG A 81 -5.44 0.14 -2.06
C ARG A 81 -5.78 1.32 -1.16
N ASP A 82 -6.71 2.18 -1.56
CA ASP A 82 -7.04 3.41 -0.82
C ASP A 82 -7.51 3.09 0.60
N ALA A 83 -8.38 2.08 0.74
CA ALA A 83 -8.87 1.64 2.04
C ALA A 83 -7.75 1.04 2.93
N LEU A 84 -6.82 0.29 2.35
CA LEU A 84 -5.69 -0.28 3.08
C LEU A 84 -4.66 0.78 3.47
N ALA A 85 -4.29 1.64 2.52
CA ALA A 85 -3.37 2.75 2.70
C ALA A 85 -3.84 3.67 3.83
N ALA A 86 -5.14 4.04 3.83
CA ALA A 86 -5.74 4.86 4.88
C ALA A 86 -5.65 4.21 6.27
N GLN A 87 -5.84 2.89 6.39
CA GLN A 87 -5.69 2.19 7.67
C GLN A 87 -4.23 2.13 8.12
N MET A 88 -3.30 1.87 7.20
CA MET A 88 -1.87 1.81 7.52
C MET A 88 -1.35 3.17 7.97
N ILE A 89 -1.61 4.25 7.21
CA ILE A 89 -1.12 5.58 7.54
C ILE A 89 -1.69 6.08 8.86
N ALA A 90 -2.96 5.80 9.16
CA ALA A 90 -3.56 6.16 10.43
C ALA A 90 -2.84 5.52 11.63
N LEU A 91 -2.39 4.27 11.53
CA LEU A 91 -1.60 3.63 12.60
C LEU A 91 -0.20 4.26 12.73
N LEU A 92 0.44 4.56 11.61
CA LEU A 92 1.77 5.16 11.57
C LEU A 92 1.76 6.56 12.18
N GLU A 93 0.88 7.45 11.71
CA GLU A 93 0.77 8.83 12.21
C GLU A 93 0.41 8.86 13.70
N ASN A 94 -0.45 7.94 14.15
CA ASN A 94 -0.82 7.85 15.56
C ASN A 94 0.37 7.46 16.45
N ALA A 95 1.24 6.57 15.99
CA ALA A 95 2.45 6.19 16.71
C ALA A 95 3.53 7.28 16.63
N GLU A 96 3.65 7.98 15.50
CA GLU A 96 4.63 9.03 15.28
C GLU A 96 4.32 10.30 16.07
N PHE A 97 3.07 10.77 16.01
CA PHE A 97 2.69 12.12 16.44
C PHE A 97 1.73 12.15 17.62
N ASN A 98 0.90 11.11 17.80
CA ASN A 98 -0.16 11.12 18.82
C ASN A 98 0.17 10.25 20.05
N GLY A 99 1.37 9.65 20.09
CA GLY A 99 1.82 8.82 21.20
C GLY A 99 1.03 7.52 21.38
N GLN A 100 0.28 7.09 20.35
CA GLN A 100 -0.57 5.91 20.39
C GLN A 100 0.12 4.73 19.69
N PRO A 101 0.64 3.73 20.42
CA PRO A 101 1.21 2.54 19.80
C PRO A 101 0.11 1.64 19.24
N PHE A 102 0.49 0.73 18.35
CA PHE A 102 -0.39 -0.30 17.81
C PHE A 102 0.19 -1.70 18.01
N SER A 103 -0.69 -2.70 17.97
CA SER A 103 -0.28 -4.09 18.19
C SER A 103 0.39 -4.69 16.95
N ASN A 104 1.30 -5.64 17.17
CA ASN A 104 1.90 -6.43 16.09
C ASN A 104 0.84 -7.25 15.31
N GLN A 105 -0.26 -7.63 15.96
CA GLN A 105 -1.34 -8.36 15.30
C GLN A 105 -2.06 -7.48 14.26
N GLN A 106 -2.44 -6.25 14.63
CA GLN A 106 -3.06 -5.29 13.70
C GLN A 106 -2.13 -5.02 12.52
N ALA A 107 -0.85 -4.77 12.78
CA ALA A 107 0.13 -4.55 11.72
C ALA A 107 0.26 -5.76 10.78
N ARG A 108 0.34 -6.99 11.31
CA ARG A 108 0.43 -8.21 10.50
C ARG A 108 -0.80 -8.43 9.62
N GLN A 109 -1.99 -8.12 10.12
CA GLN A 109 -3.22 -8.22 9.32
C GLN A 109 -3.16 -7.29 8.11
N LEU A 110 -2.84 -6.02 8.32
CA LEU A 110 -2.70 -5.04 7.24
C LEU A 110 -1.57 -5.41 6.27
N ILE A 111 -0.41 -5.85 6.79
CA ILE A 111 0.71 -6.31 5.94
C ILE A 111 0.29 -7.49 5.06
N SER A 112 -0.44 -8.46 5.62
CA SER A 112 -0.95 -9.60 4.86
C SER A 112 -1.95 -9.19 3.79
N GLN A 113 -2.81 -8.20 4.07
CA GLN A 113 -3.75 -7.66 3.10
C GLN A 113 -3.04 -6.91 1.96
N GLY A 114 -2.02 -6.11 2.29
CA GLY A 114 -1.17 -5.47 1.29
C GLY A 114 -0.46 -6.48 0.38
N GLN A 115 0.08 -7.56 0.95
CA GLN A 115 0.69 -8.64 0.16
C GLN A 115 -0.33 -9.36 -0.72
N ALA A 116 -1.54 -9.61 -0.21
CA ALA A 116 -2.62 -10.22 -1.00
C ALA A 116 -3.03 -9.34 -2.18
N LEU A 117 -3.14 -8.01 -1.96
CA LEU A 117 -3.43 -7.04 -3.02
C LEU A 117 -2.35 -7.07 -4.11
N LEU A 118 -1.07 -7.03 -3.73
CA LEU A 118 0.06 -7.15 -4.66
C LEU A 118 0.00 -8.45 -5.47
N ASN A 119 -0.26 -9.57 -4.80
CA ASN A 119 -0.36 -10.87 -5.45
C ASN A 119 -1.52 -10.91 -6.46
N SER A 120 -2.66 -10.28 -6.13
CA SER A 120 -3.81 -10.27 -7.03
C SER A 120 -3.50 -9.58 -8.37
N VAL A 121 -2.79 -8.45 -8.35
CA VAL A 121 -2.40 -7.73 -9.58
C VAL A 121 -1.40 -8.54 -10.39
N ASN A 122 -0.43 -9.18 -9.75
CA ASN A 122 0.57 -10.01 -10.44
C ASN A 122 -0.01 -11.25 -11.14
N THR A 123 -1.26 -11.62 -10.83
CA THR A 123 -1.97 -12.72 -11.49
C THR A 123 -2.96 -12.26 -12.57
N MET A 124 -3.12 -10.95 -12.79
CA MET A 124 -4.01 -10.42 -13.81
C MET A 124 -3.43 -10.71 -15.21
N THR A 125 -4.26 -11.24 -16.11
CA THR A 125 -3.90 -11.55 -17.49
C THR A 125 -4.93 -11.01 -18.46
#